data_AF-A0A4R4CZK2-F1
#
_entry.id   AF-A0A4R4CZK2-F1
#
_cell.length_a   1.000
_cell.length_b   1.000
_cell.length_c   1.000
_cell.angle_alpha   90.00
_cell.angle_beta   90.00
_cell.angle_gamma   90.00
#
_symmetry.space_group_name_H-M   'P 1'
#
loop_
_entity.id
_entity.type
_entity.pdbx_description
1 polymer ?
#
loop_
_entity_poly.entity_id
_entity_poly.type
_entity_poly.pdbx_seq_one_letter_code
_entity_poly.pdbx_strand_id
1 'polypeptide(L)'
;MSTFLIFLAGILFLAGVLFIKPRAKQDKAWKTVIIWTLYVIFFAIACMGVSFVYINASVGHVKATSTAIFLFGGISVVLAVVLARLLGFITVGKTKKISAKQA
;
A
#
# COMPACT_ATOMS: atom_id res chain seq x y z
N MET A 1 6.05 -23.87 1.75
CA MET A 1 6.62 -22.52 1.56
C MET A 1 5.71 -21.62 0.71
N SER A 2 5.39 -21.96 -0.54
CA SER A 2 4.50 -21.13 -1.39
C SER A 2 3.06 -20.98 -0.85
N THR A 3 2.43 -22.06 -0.38
CA THR A 3 1.06 -22.03 0.18
C THR A 3 0.92 -21.06 1.36
N PHE A 4 1.95 -20.98 2.20
CA PHE A 4 1.99 -20.04 3.33
C PHE A 4 2.04 -18.58 2.85
N LEU A 5 2.85 -18.28 1.82
CA LEU A 5 2.96 -16.93 1.25
C LEU A 5 1.64 -16.48 0.60
N ILE A 6 0.94 -17.40 -0.08
CA ILE A 6 -0.38 -17.12 -0.67
C ILE A 6 -1.41 -16.83 0.43
N PHE A 7 -1.43 -17.65 1.49
CA PHE A 7 -2.32 -17.43 2.63
C PHE A 7 -2.04 -16.11 3.34
N LEU A 8 -0.75 -15.80 3.56
CA LEU A 8 -0.32 -14.53 4.16
C LEU A 8 -0.72 -13.33 3.28
N ALA A 9 -0.55 -13.43 1.96
CA ALA A 9 -0.99 -12.40 1.03
C ALA A 9 -2.51 -12.16 1.14
N GLY A 10 -3.31 -13.23 1.20
CA GLY A 10 -4.76 -13.14 1.39
C GLY A 10 -5.16 -12.44 2.70
N ILE A 11 -4.48 -12.76 3.81
CA ILE A 11 -4.72 -12.09 5.11
C ILE A 11 -4.35 -10.60 5.03
N LEU A 12 -3.18 -10.27 4.47
CA LEU A 12 -2.74 -8.88 4.33
C LEU A 12 -3.67 -8.07 3.41
N PHE A 13 -4.19 -8.70 2.36
CA PHE A 13 -5.21 -8.10 1.51
C PHE A 13 -6.49 -7.81 2.29
N LEU A 14 -7.01 -8.80 3.02
CA LEU A 14 -8.23 -8.62 3.80
C LEU A 14 -8.06 -7.56 4.89
N ALA A 15 -6.91 -7.53 5.57
CA ALA A 15 -6.59 -6.51 6.56
C ALA A 15 -6.61 -5.10 5.96
N GLY A 16 -6.00 -4.92 4.78
CA GLY A 16 -6.03 -3.63 4.09
C GLY A 16 -7.43 -3.24 3.60
N VAL A 17 -8.23 -4.19 3.10
CA VAL A 17 -9.65 -3.98 2.77
C VAL A 17 -10.43 -3.46 3.97
N LEU A 18 -10.34 -4.16 5.11
CA LEU A 18 -11.04 -3.78 6.35
C LEU A 18 -10.59 -2.42 6.86
N PHE A 19 -9.33 -2.06 6.64
CA PHE A 19 -8.77 -0.78 7.05
C PHE A 19 -9.19 0.40 6.17
N ILE A 20 -9.26 0.19 4.84
CA ILE A 20 -9.63 1.23 3.87
C ILE A 20 -11.15 1.46 3.87
N LYS A 21 -11.95 0.40 3.97
CA LYS A 21 -13.42 0.43 3.90
C LYS A 21 -14.09 1.53 4.74
N PRO A 22 -13.81 1.70 6.05
CA PRO A 22 -14.45 2.75 6.87
C PRO A 22 -14.01 4.17 6.51
N ARG A 23 -12.82 4.32 5.92
CA ARG A 23 -12.20 5.63 5.64
C ARG A 23 -12.53 6.14 4.24
N ALA A 24 -12.62 5.23 3.26
CA ALA A 24 -12.96 5.59 1.89
C ALA A 24 -14.44 5.98 1.70
N LYS A 25 -15.32 5.68 2.68
CA LYS A 25 -16.74 6.06 2.67
C LYS A 25 -17.03 7.50 3.11
N GLN A 26 -16.04 8.21 3.67
CA GLN A 26 -16.24 9.57 4.18
C GLN A 26 -16.05 10.67 3.11
N ASP A 27 -15.74 10.30 1.87
CA ASP A 27 -15.38 11.21 0.77
C ASP A 27 -16.27 11.02 -0.48
N LYS A 28 -16.15 11.95 -1.45
CA LYS A 28 -16.79 11.87 -2.78
C LYS A 28 -16.45 10.54 -3.47
N ALA A 29 -17.45 9.92 -4.12
CA ALA A 29 -17.35 8.61 -4.79
C ALA A 29 -16.12 8.43 -5.71
N TRP A 30 -15.71 9.48 -6.43
CA TRP A 30 -14.50 9.45 -7.26
C TRP A 30 -13.21 9.19 -6.49
N LYS A 31 -13.06 9.79 -5.29
CA LYS A 31 -11.88 9.59 -4.45
C LYS A 31 -11.84 8.17 -3.88
N THR A 32 -13.01 7.63 -3.53
CA THR A 32 -13.17 6.22 -3.13
C THR A 32 -12.67 5.28 -4.22
N VAL A 33 -13.09 5.49 -5.49
CA VAL A 33 -12.64 4.66 -6.63
C VAL A 33 -11.13 4.73 -6.80
N ILE A 34 -10.54 5.94 -6.76
CA ILE A 34 -9.09 6.13 -6.90
C ILE A 34 -8.32 5.40 -5.78
N ILE A 35 -8.76 5.50 -4.53
CA ILE A 35 -8.12 4.84 -3.39
C ILE A 35 -8.16 3.31 -3.55
N TRP A 36 -9.30 2.76 -3.96
CA TRP A 36 -9.44 1.32 -4.17
C TRP A 36 -8.59 0.81 -5.34
N THR A 37 -8.60 1.52 -6.47
CA THR A 37 -7.75 1.19 -7.61
C THR A 37 -6.28 1.24 -7.23
N LEU A 38 -5.85 2.29 -6.51
CA LEU A 38 -4.46 2.43 -6.07
C LEU A 38 -4.08 1.33 -5.08
N TYR A 39 -4.98 0.93 -4.19
CA TYR A 39 -4.76 -0.17 -3.26
C TYR A 39 -4.59 -1.51 -3.99
N VAL A 40 -5.43 -1.81 -4.98
CA VAL A 40 -5.32 -3.04 -5.78
C VAL A 40 -4.02 -3.06 -6.58
N ILE A 41 -3.66 -1.94 -7.21
CA ILE A 41 -2.38 -1.81 -7.94
C ILE A 41 -1.20 -2.01 -7.00
N PHE A 42 -1.19 -1.35 -5.84
CA PHE A 42 -0.17 -1.52 -4.82
C PHE A 42 -0.02 -2.98 -4.40
N PHE A 43 -1.14 -3.65 -4.10
CA PHE A 43 -1.13 -5.03 -3.67
C PHE A 43 -0.61 -5.97 -4.77
N ALA A 44 -1.03 -5.78 -6.02
CA ALA A 44 -0.55 -6.55 -7.15
C ALA A 44 0.97 -6.40 -7.35
N ILE A 45 1.49 -5.17 -7.26
CA ILE A 45 2.93 -4.87 -7.36
C ILE A 45 3.71 -5.52 -6.21
N ALA A 46 3.19 -5.46 -4.98
CA ALA A 46 3.81 -6.11 -3.83
C ALA A 46 3.88 -7.64 -4.00
N CYS A 47 2.79 -8.27 -4.43
CA CYS A 47 2.77 -9.71 -4.71
C CYS A 47 3.71 -10.10 -5.86
N MET A 48 3.75 -9.32 -6.94
CA MET A 48 4.68 -9.53 -8.04
C MET A 48 6.12 -9.42 -7.57
N GLY A 49 6.45 -8.39 -6.80
CA GLY A 49 7.79 -8.19 -6.24
C GLY A 49 8.24 -9.33 -5.34
N VAL A 50 7.39 -9.74 -4.39
CA VAL A 50 7.68 -10.88 -3.49
C VAL A 50 7.86 -12.17 -4.29
N SER A 51 7.02 -12.42 -5.30
CA SER A 51 7.13 -13.61 -6.14
C SER A 51 8.41 -13.61 -6.97
N PHE A 52 8.76 -12.46 -7.55
CA PHE A 52 9.96 -12.31 -8.37
C PHE A 52 11.22 -12.52 -7.51
N VAL A 53 11.26 -11.95 -6.31
CA VAL A 53 12.34 -12.16 -5.33
C VAL A 53 12.39 -13.64 -4.92
N TYR A 54 11.27 -14.26 -4.59
CA TYR A 54 11.22 -15.67 -4.16
C TYR A 54 11.76 -16.62 -5.24
N ILE A 55 11.31 -16.46 -6.49
CA ILE A 55 11.74 -17.31 -7.60
C ILE A 55 13.22 -17.10 -7.90
N ASN A 56 13.70 -15.85 -7.96
CA ASN A 56 15.10 -15.59 -8.28
C ASN A 56 16.05 -15.96 -7.15
N ALA A 57 15.62 -15.82 -5.89
CA ALA A 57 16.39 -16.26 -4.73
C ALA A 57 16.49 -17.79 -4.68
N SER A 58 15.42 -18.52 -5.04
CA SER A 58 15.41 -19.98 -4.99
C SER A 58 16.34 -20.63 -6.03
N VAL A 59 16.57 -19.96 -7.16
CA VAL A 59 17.50 -20.41 -8.22
C VAL A 59 18.91 -19.80 -8.10
N GLY A 60 19.18 -18.99 -7.08
CA GLY A 60 20.51 -18.40 -6.84
C GLY A 60 20.85 -17.18 -7.71
N HIS A 61 19.87 -16.56 -8.38
CA HIS A 61 20.07 -15.33 -9.16
C HIS A 61 20.15 -14.10 -8.24
N VAL A 62 21.28 -13.96 -7.53
CA VAL A 62 21.51 -12.91 -6.53
C VAL A 62 21.40 -11.48 -7.09
N LYS A 63 21.86 -11.23 -8.32
CA LYS A 63 21.75 -9.91 -8.96
C LYS A 63 20.31 -9.54 -9.26
N ALA A 64 19.55 -10.43 -9.89
CA ALA A 64 18.14 -10.21 -10.21
C ALA A 64 17.30 -10.03 -8.95
N THR A 65 17.61 -10.80 -7.90
CA THR A 65 16.97 -10.69 -6.58
C THR A 65 17.20 -9.30 -5.97
N SER A 66 18.45 -8.82 -5.93
CA SER A 66 18.77 -7.49 -5.39
C SER A 66 18.07 -6.36 -6.17
N THR A 67 18.11 -6.41 -7.51
CA THR A 67 17.42 -5.44 -8.37
C THR A 67 15.91 -5.45 -8.11
N ALA A 68 15.30 -6.63 -7.97
CA ALA A 68 13.87 -6.74 -7.71
C ALA A 68 13.47 -6.17 -6.33
N ILE A 69 14.28 -6.41 -5.29
CA ILE A 69 14.06 -5.82 -3.96
C ILE A 69 14.07 -4.29 -4.05
N PHE A 70 15.06 -3.71 -4.71
CA PHE A 70 15.14 -2.25 -4.87
C PHE A 70 13.98 -1.68 -5.69
N LEU A 71 13.67 -2.30 -6.84
CA LEU A 71 12.64 -1.81 -7.75
C LEU A 71 11.24 -1.94 -7.16
N PHE A 72 10.83 -3.17 -6.82
CA PHE A 72 9.49 -3.43 -6.32
C PHE A 72 9.31 -2.93 -4.88
N GLY A 73 10.34 -3.01 -4.05
CA GLY A 73 10.34 -2.43 -2.72
C GLY A 73 10.24 -0.91 -2.77
N GLY A 74 11.05 -0.25 -3.61
CA GLY A 74 11.00 1.19 -3.80
C GLY A 74 9.63 1.68 -4.28
N ILE A 75 9.08 1.05 -5.33
CA ILE A 75 7.73 1.39 -5.84
C ILE A 75 6.66 1.15 -4.78
N SER A 76 6.75 0.04 -4.03
CA SER A 76 5.80 -0.26 -2.95
C SER A 76 5.85 0.79 -1.84
N VAL A 77 7.03 1.26 -1.45
CA VAL A 77 7.17 2.34 -0.45
C VAL A 77 6.52 3.64 -0.96
N VAL A 78 6.80 4.03 -2.20
CA VAL A 78 6.20 5.23 -2.80
C VAL A 78 4.67 5.14 -2.82
N LEU A 79 4.13 4.02 -3.31
CA LEU A 79 2.68 3.80 -3.35
C LEU A 79 2.05 3.76 -1.95
N ALA A 80 2.72 3.15 -0.97
CA ALA A 80 2.26 3.14 0.41
C ALA A 80 2.17 4.56 1.00
N VAL A 81 3.17 5.41 0.74
CA VAL A 81 3.15 6.81 1.16
C VAL A 81 2.01 7.56 0.47
N VAL A 82 1.83 7.40 -0.84
CA VAL A 82 0.73 8.06 -1.58
C VAL A 82 -0.64 7.62 -1.04
N LEU A 83 -0.84 6.31 -0.84
CA LEU A 83 -2.09 5.77 -0.29
C LEU A 83 -2.34 6.30 1.13
N ALA A 84 -1.31 6.34 1.98
CA ALA A 84 -1.39 6.90 3.34
C ALA A 84 -1.74 8.40 3.33
N ARG A 85 -1.21 9.17 2.38
CA ARG A 85 -1.56 10.58 2.19
C ARG A 85 -3.03 10.74 1.78
N LEU A 86 -3.50 9.96 0.80
CA LEU A 86 -4.89 10.03 0.30
C LEU A 86 -5.93 9.63 1.36
N LEU A 87 -5.57 8.66 2.22
CA LEU A 87 -6.36 8.22 3.36
C LEU A 87 -6.27 9.17 4.58
N GLY A 88 -5.43 10.21 4.53
CA GLY A 88 -5.33 11.24 5.57
C GLY A 88 -4.38 10.93 6.72
N PHE A 89 -3.59 9.85 6.67
CA PHE A 89 -2.62 9.51 7.73
C PHE A 89 -1.46 10.48 7.84
N ILE A 90 -1.04 11.04 6.71
CA ILE A 90 0.06 11.99 6.65
C ILE A 90 -0.52 13.35 6.25
N THR A 91 -0.97 14.12 7.24
CA THR A 91 -1.39 15.52 7.03
C THR A 91 -0.16 16.41 7.16
N VAL A 92 0.45 16.77 6.04
CA VAL A 92 1.41 17.89 5.98
C VAL A 92 0.58 19.16 5.85
N GLY A 93 0.51 19.96 6.94
CA GLY A 93 0.03 21.34 6.87
C GLY A 93 -1.41 21.62 7.32
N LYS A 94 -1.87 21.08 8.44
CA LYS A 94 -2.92 21.75 9.23
C LYS A 94 -2.42 22.06 10.62
N THR A 95 -1.64 23.13 10.73
CA THR A 95 -1.64 23.95 11.94
C THR A 95 -3.10 24.19 12.30
N LYS A 96 -3.53 23.68 13.47
CA LYS A 96 -4.83 24.01 14.05
C LYS A 96 -4.99 25.53 13.98
N LYS A 97 -5.83 26.06 13.07
CA LYS A 97 -6.46 27.34 13.34
C LYS A 97 -7.42 27.08 14.49
N ILE A 98 -6.93 27.30 15.71
CA ILE A 98 -7.77 27.50 16.88
C ILE A 98 -8.63 28.71 16.51
N SER A 99 -9.86 28.44 16.09
CA SER A 99 -10.86 29.48 15.92
C SER A 99 -11.25 29.91 17.33
N ALA A 100 -10.54 30.91 17.86
CA ALA A 100 -11.03 31.72 18.95
C ALA A 100 -12.15 32.60 18.38
N LYS A 101 -13.37 32.05 18.41
CA LYS A 101 -14.60 32.81 18.22
C LYS A 101 -15.59 32.38 19.31
N GLN A 102 -15.41 32.93 20.50
CA GLN A 102 -16.44 33.11 21.53
C GLN A 102 -16.07 34.44 22.19
N ALA A 103 -16.72 35.53 21.78
CA ALA A 103 -18.01 36.03 22.27
C ALA A 103 -17.79 36.95 23.47
#